data_AF-A0A853I7K4-F1
#
_entry.id   AF-A0A853I7K4-F1
#
_cell.length_a   1.000
_cell.length_b   1.000
_cell.length_c   1.000
_cell.angle_alpha   90.00
_cell.angle_beta   90.00
_cell.angle_gamma   90.00
#
_symmetry.space_group_name_H-M   'P 1'
#
loop_
_entity.id
_entity.type
_entity.pdbx_description
1 polymer ?
#
loop_
_entity_poly.entity_id
_entity_poly.type
_entity_poly.pdbx_seq_one_letter_code
_entity_poly.pdbx_strand_id
1 'polypeptide(L)'
;MLQSIGESPVTSLDSGLLEAAIALDLLDQQNEKIQAIGYPFNTEKNFRLSRDIDGIIHLPDNTLKVCGPLTDNGYVKQRGQKLYNSKEQSFTFSASVVVNLVLKLPFDELTVTTR
;
A
#
# COMPACT_ATOMS: atom_id res chain seq x y z
N MET A 1 -2.25 -20.61 4.70
CA MET A 1 -1.58 -21.89 4.34
C MET A 1 -2.40 -23.05 4.90
N LEU A 2 -3.25 -23.68 4.07
CA LEU A 2 -4.05 -24.85 4.46
C LEU A 2 -3.30 -26.19 4.35
N GLN A 3 -2.12 -26.22 3.73
CA GLN A 3 -1.26 -27.41 3.72
C GLN A 3 -0.62 -27.73 5.08
N SER A 4 -0.67 -26.81 6.05
CA SER A 4 -0.08 -27.06 7.37
C SER A 4 -0.99 -27.87 8.31
N ILE A 5 -2.23 -28.16 7.90
CA ILE A 5 -3.24 -28.82 8.74
C ILE A 5 -3.73 -30.17 8.19
N GLY A 6 -3.11 -30.69 7.11
CA GLY A 6 -3.47 -32.01 6.55
C GLY A 6 -4.79 -32.05 5.76
N GLU A 7 -5.38 -30.89 5.47
CA GLU A 7 -6.59 -30.75 4.66
C GLU A 7 -6.26 -30.83 3.15
N SER A 8 -7.13 -31.48 2.38
CA SER A 8 -6.98 -31.62 0.93
C SER A 8 -7.16 -30.27 0.22
N PRO A 9 -6.41 -30.00 -0.87
CA PRO A 9 -6.47 -28.71 -1.55
C PRO A 9 -7.85 -28.47 -2.14
N VAL A 10 -8.50 -27.38 -1.72
CA VAL A 10 -9.79 -26.95 -2.27
C VAL A 10 -9.55 -26.28 -3.62
N THR A 11 -10.16 -26.83 -4.68
CA THR A 11 -9.95 -26.41 -6.07
C THR A 11 -10.82 -25.22 -6.50
N SER A 12 -11.63 -24.63 -5.61
CA SER A 12 -12.47 -23.47 -5.93
C SER A 12 -12.80 -22.63 -4.69
N LEU A 13 -12.62 -21.31 -4.78
CA LEU A 13 -12.89 -20.31 -3.73
C LEU A 13 -14.38 -20.17 -3.35
N ASP A 14 -15.27 -20.81 -4.12
CA ASP A 14 -16.73 -20.71 -3.98
C ASP A 14 -17.33 -21.83 -3.09
N SER A 15 -16.50 -22.71 -2.54
CA SER A 15 -16.95 -23.98 -1.92
C SER A 15 -17.66 -23.86 -0.56
N GLY A 16 -18.01 -22.65 -0.10
CA GLY A 16 -18.69 -22.45 1.19
C GLY A 16 -17.86 -22.84 2.42
N LEU A 17 -16.57 -23.14 2.26
CA LEU A 17 -15.66 -23.40 3.36
C LEU A 17 -15.21 -22.07 3.96
N LEU A 18 -15.91 -21.66 5.03
CA LEU A 18 -15.58 -20.51 5.86
C LEU A 18 -14.09 -20.47 6.22
N GLU A 19 -13.48 -21.62 6.44
CA GLU A 19 -12.05 -21.76 6.78
C GLU A 19 -11.12 -21.34 5.63
N ALA A 20 -11.49 -21.63 4.38
CA ALA A 20 -10.72 -21.20 3.21
C ALA A 20 -10.80 -19.68 3.02
N ALA A 21 -11.98 -19.09 3.25
CA ALA A 21 -12.16 -17.63 3.22
C ALA A 21 -11.35 -16.93 4.32
N ILE A 22 -11.37 -17.48 5.55
CA ILE A 22 -10.55 -16.96 6.67
C ILE A 22 -9.05 -17.08 6.35
N ALA A 23 -8.62 -18.19 5.77
CA ALA A 23 -7.22 -18.39 5.41
C ALA A 23 -6.74 -17.43 4.32
N LEU A 24 -7.62 -17.06 3.37
CA LEU A 24 -7.34 -16.07 2.34
C LEU A 24 -7.23 -14.66 2.93
N ASP A 25 -8.19 -14.26 3.77
CA ASP A 25 -8.16 -12.96 4.44
C ASP A 25 -6.91 -12.81 5.31
N LEU A 26 -6.55 -13.86 6.07
CA LEU A 26 -5.30 -13.86 6.84
C LEU A 26 -4.08 -13.72 5.93
N LEU A 27 -4.05 -14.37 4.77
CA LEU A 27 -2.94 -14.26 3.82
C LEU A 27 -2.82 -12.82 3.30
N ASP A 28 -3.93 -12.20 2.91
CA ASP A 28 -3.95 -10.82 2.43
C ASP A 28 -3.49 -9.83 3.51
N GLN A 29 -3.90 -10.03 4.76
CA GLN A 29 -3.42 -9.23 5.89
C GLN A 29 -1.92 -9.39 6.13
N GLN A 30 -1.37 -10.61 6.03
CA GLN A 30 0.07 -10.81 6.20
C GLN A 30 0.86 -10.23 5.02
N ASN A 31 0.36 -10.40 3.80
CA ASN A 31 0.96 -9.82 2.61
C ASN A 31 1.04 -8.28 2.73
N GLU A 32 -0.05 -7.64 3.17
CA GLU A 32 -0.08 -6.21 3.41
C GLU A 32 0.92 -5.76 4.48
N LYS A 33 1.01 -6.50 5.60
CA LYS A 33 1.98 -6.21 6.67
C LYS A 33 3.44 -6.29 6.18
N ILE A 34 3.77 -7.30 5.38
CA ILE A 34 5.11 -7.47 4.82
C ILE A 34 5.41 -6.32 3.85
N GLN A 35 4.52 -6.07 2.89
CA GLN A 35 4.71 -5.03 1.90
C GLN A 35 4.78 -3.62 2.50
N ALA A 36 4.09 -3.37 3.62
CA ALA A 36 4.12 -2.09 4.34
C ALA A 36 5.51 -1.71 4.89
N ILE A 37 6.44 -2.67 5.00
CA ILE A 37 7.84 -2.40 5.36
C ILE A 37 8.51 -1.49 4.30
N GLY A 38 8.13 -1.65 3.02
CA GLY A 38 8.69 -0.90 1.90
C GLY A 38 9.96 -1.55 1.36
N TYR A 39 9.79 -2.52 0.47
CA TYR A 39 10.86 -3.17 -0.26
C TYR A 39 11.14 -2.46 -1.59
N PRO A 40 12.33 -2.63 -2.20
CA PRO A 40 12.65 -1.99 -3.47
C PRO A 40 11.66 -2.28 -4.60
N PHE A 41 11.04 -3.46 -4.61
CA PHE A 41 10.09 -3.85 -5.67
C PHE A 41 8.74 -3.14 -5.56
N ASN A 42 8.33 -2.71 -4.37
CA ASN A 42 7.05 -2.02 -4.14
C ASN A 42 7.22 -0.58 -3.65
N THR A 43 8.44 -0.04 -3.78
CA THR A 43 8.76 1.35 -3.41
C THR A 43 9.07 2.17 -4.65
N GLU A 44 8.13 3.03 -5.03
CA GLU A 44 8.29 4.01 -6.09
C GLU A 44 9.00 5.24 -5.54
N LYS A 45 10.20 5.51 -6.06
CA LYS A 45 11.02 6.65 -5.66
C LYS A 45 10.78 7.84 -6.56
N ASN A 46 10.79 9.04 -5.99
CA ASN A 46 10.62 10.30 -6.71
C ASN A 46 9.30 10.39 -7.50
N PHE A 47 8.23 9.81 -6.96
CA PHE A 47 6.92 9.86 -7.58
C PHE A 47 6.34 11.27 -7.45
N ARG A 48 6.01 11.89 -8.58
CA ARG A 48 5.42 13.24 -8.61
C ARG A 48 3.91 13.14 -8.47
N LEU A 49 3.39 13.63 -7.35
CA LEU A 49 1.96 13.77 -7.12
C LEU A 49 1.49 15.17 -7.50
N SER A 50 0.45 15.20 -8.33
CA SER A 50 -0.20 16.43 -8.77
C SER A 50 -1.41 16.73 -7.89
N ARG A 51 -1.66 18.02 -7.68
CA ARG A 51 -2.83 18.50 -6.94
C ARG A 51 -4.05 18.59 -7.86
N ASP A 52 -5.23 18.44 -7.28
CA ASP A 52 -6.50 18.76 -7.90
C ASP A 52 -6.75 20.28 -7.92
N ILE A 53 -7.86 20.71 -8.51
CA ILE A 53 -8.39 22.07 -8.59
C ILE A 53 -8.52 22.70 -7.20
N ASP A 54 -8.95 21.91 -6.20
CA ASP A 54 -9.04 22.33 -4.80
C ASP A 54 -7.67 22.37 -4.07
N GLY A 55 -6.58 22.07 -4.77
CA GLY A 55 -5.23 22.02 -4.21
C GLY A 55 -4.95 20.78 -3.36
N ILE A 56 -5.84 19.79 -3.35
CA ILE A 56 -5.67 18.55 -2.59
C ILE A 56 -4.84 17.56 -3.42
N ILE A 57 -3.92 16.86 -2.76
CA ILE A 57 -3.18 15.76 -3.39
C ILE A 57 -3.79 14.44 -2.94
N HIS A 58 -4.33 13.70 -3.92
CA HIS A 58 -4.90 12.38 -3.74
C HIS A 58 -3.83 11.30 -3.95
N LEU A 59 -3.86 10.29 -3.10
CA LEU A 59 -2.97 9.13 -3.19
C LEU A 59 -3.66 8.01 -3.97
N PRO A 60 -2.91 7.22 -4.76
CA PRO A 60 -3.42 6.00 -5.36
C PRO A 60 -4.04 5.05 -4.31
N ASP A 61 -5.11 4.34 -4.66
CA ASP A 61 -5.83 3.43 -3.75
C ASP A 61 -4.94 2.34 -3.14
N ASN A 62 -3.93 1.90 -3.87
CA ASN A 62 -2.97 0.89 -3.44
C ASN A 62 -1.81 1.46 -2.60
N THR A 63 -1.88 2.71 -2.13
CA THR A 63 -0.80 3.31 -1.32
C THR A 63 -0.81 2.78 0.12
N LEU A 64 0.22 2.01 0.48
CA LEU A 64 0.43 1.53 1.85
C LEU A 64 1.10 2.57 2.73
N LYS A 65 2.04 3.32 2.17
CA LYS A 65 2.82 4.30 2.93
C LYS A 65 3.34 5.40 2.02
N VAL A 66 3.35 6.62 2.55
CA VAL A 66 4.05 7.75 1.95
C VAL A 66 5.20 8.15 2.84
N CYS A 67 6.40 8.19 2.28
CA CYS A 67 7.55 8.82 2.90
C CYS A 67 7.68 10.23 2.32
N GLY A 68 7.81 11.21 3.22
CA GLY A 68 7.67 12.63 2.90
C GLY A 68 8.61 13.14 1.80
N PRO A 69 8.36 14.37 1.31
CA PRO A 69 9.03 14.87 0.13
C PRO A 69 10.53 15.01 0.32
N LEU A 70 11.28 14.78 -0.76
CA LEU A 70 12.72 14.98 -0.80
C LEU A 70 13.12 16.43 -0.42
N THR A 71 12.21 17.39 -0.61
CA THR A 71 12.50 18.83 -0.51
C THR A 71 12.04 19.47 0.81
N ASP A 72 11.09 18.86 1.53
CA ASP A 72 10.41 19.48 2.69
C ASP A 72 10.58 18.66 3.98
N ASN A 73 11.76 18.05 4.19
CA ASN A 73 12.19 17.42 5.45
C ASN A 73 11.16 16.48 6.14
N GLY A 74 10.28 15.83 5.38
CA GLY A 74 9.31 14.89 5.95
C GLY A 74 8.08 15.51 6.63
N TYR A 75 7.73 16.77 6.37
CA TYR A 75 6.52 17.37 6.94
C TYR A 75 5.21 16.81 6.39
N VAL A 76 5.28 16.00 5.34
CA VAL A 76 4.10 15.45 4.69
C VAL A 76 3.78 14.05 5.23
N LYS A 77 2.51 13.82 5.55
CA LYS A 77 2.00 12.56 6.08
C LYS A 77 0.78 12.11 5.29
N GLN A 78 0.54 10.81 5.25
CA GLN A 78 -0.71 10.25 4.73
C GLN A 78 -1.82 10.36 5.79
N ARG A 79 -3.01 10.80 5.38
CA ARG A 79 -4.25 10.72 6.18
C ARG A 79 -5.39 10.26 5.28
N GLY A 80 -5.83 9.01 5.47
CA GLY A 80 -6.71 8.35 4.50
C GLY A 80 -6.01 8.24 3.14
N GLN A 81 -6.73 8.53 2.06
CA GLN A 81 -6.20 8.62 0.69
C GLN A 81 -5.74 10.03 0.30
N LYS A 82 -5.48 10.89 1.28
CA LYS A 82 -5.03 12.27 1.04
C LYS A 82 -3.69 12.52 1.68
N LEU A 83 -2.96 13.41 1.03
CA LEU A 83 -1.70 13.93 1.54
C LEU A 83 -1.98 15.08 2.51
N TYR A 84 -1.33 15.08 3.67
CA TYR A 84 -1.50 16.08 4.71
C TYR A 84 -0.16 16.77 5.00
N ASN A 85 -0.14 18.10 4.91
CA ASN A 85 1.01 18.91 5.27
C ASN A 85 0.99 19.19 6.78
N SER A 86 1.93 18.62 7.53
CA SER A 86 2.04 18.83 8.98
C SER A 86 2.66 20.16 9.37
N LYS A 87 3.37 20.84 8.46
CA LYS A 87 3.99 22.15 8.69
C LYS A 87 2.94 23.26 8.69
N GLU A 88 2.08 23.25 7.68
CA GLU A 88 0.98 24.22 7.54
C GLU A 88 -0.34 23.72 8.16
N GLN A 89 -0.34 22.47 8.63
CA GLN A 89 -1.51 21.79 9.19
C GLN A 89 -2.73 21.79 8.25
N SER A 90 -2.49 21.64 6.94
CA SER A 90 -3.50 21.72 5.89
C SER A 90 -3.41 20.55 4.91
N PHE A 91 -4.50 20.35 4.15
CA PHE A 91 -4.57 19.41 3.01
C PHE A 91 -4.31 20.07 1.66
N THR A 92 -4.18 21.40 1.64
CA THR A 92 -3.99 22.18 0.42
C THR A 92 -2.51 22.36 0.12
N PHE A 93 -2.11 22.10 -1.12
CA PHE A 93 -0.77 22.30 -1.65
C PHE A 93 -0.79 23.36 -2.74
N SER A 94 0.19 24.25 -2.72
CA SER A 94 0.38 25.29 -3.75
C SER A 94 1.05 24.74 -5.02
N ALA A 95 1.82 23.66 -4.90
CA ALA A 95 2.56 23.03 -5.98
C ALA A 95 2.52 21.49 -5.89
N SER A 96 2.88 20.82 -6.99
CA SER A 96 3.08 19.36 -7.02
C SER A 96 4.21 18.96 -6.07
N VAL A 97 4.06 17.81 -5.43
CA VAL A 97 5.02 17.31 -4.44
C VAL A 97 5.65 16.01 -4.95
N VAL A 98 6.96 15.86 -4.75
CA VAL A 98 7.69 14.63 -5.08
C VAL A 98 7.90 13.83 -3.82
N VAL A 99 7.38 12.61 -3.77
CA VAL A 99 7.42 11.73 -2.59
C VAL A 99 7.94 10.34 -2.95
N ASN A 100 8.23 9.53 -1.94
CA ASN A 100 8.42 8.09 -2.13
C ASN A 100 7.16 7.37 -1.67
N LEU A 101 6.59 6.54 -2.55
CA LEU A 101 5.38 5.76 -2.28
C LEU A 101 5.75 4.30 -2.09
N VAL A 102 5.13 3.67 -1.09
CA VAL A 102 5.09 2.21 -0.97
C VAL A 102 3.71 1.77 -1.42
N LEU A 103 3.66 0.92 -2.44
CA LEU A 103 2.42 0.43 -3.04
C LEU A 103 2.15 -1.02 -2.60
N LYS A 104 0.87 -1.37 -2.52
CA LYS A 104 0.39 -2.74 -2.41
C LYS A 104 0.36 -3.34 -3.81
N LEU A 105 1.18 -4.35 -4.03
CA LEU A 105 1.18 -5.15 -5.24
C LEU A 105 0.36 -6.42 -5.00
N PRO A 106 -0.37 -6.91 -6.02
CA PRO A 106 -1.01 -8.21 -5.96
C PRO A 106 0.04 -9.31 -5.83
N PHE A 107 -0.35 -10.44 -5.25
CA PHE A 107 0.59 -11.55 -4.98
C PHE A 107 1.27 -12.07 -6.25
N ASP A 108 0.60 -12.01 -7.40
CA ASP A 108 1.13 -12.45 -8.70
C ASP A 108 2.31 -11.60 -9.20
N GLU A 109 2.37 -10.32 -8.80
CA GLU A 109 3.42 -9.38 -9.21
C GLU A 109 4.63 -9.39 -8.27
N LEU A 110 4.57 -10.16 -7.17
CA LEU A 110 5.70 -10.31 -6.26
C LEU A 110 6.76 -11.24 -6.88
N THR A 111 7.97 -10.72 -7.08
CA THR A 111 9.06 -11.51 -7.67
C THR A 111 9.52 -12.64 -6.73
N VAL A 112 9.88 -13.78 -7.33
CA VAL A 112 10.07 -15.10 -6.69
C VAL A 112 11.23 -15.20 -5.66
N THR A 113 11.97 -14.13 -5.37
CA THR A 113 13.18 -14.22 -4.51
C THR A 113 12.90 -14.33 -3.00
N THR A 114 11.65 -14.17 -2.55
CA THR A 114 11.28 -14.29 -1.11
C THR A 114 10.31 -15.46 -0.84
N ARG A 115 10.55 -16.62 -1.46
CA ARG A 115 9.84 -17.87 -1.14
C ARG A 115 10.68 -18.81 -0.30
#